data_AF-A0AAW0VEN5-F1
#
_entry.id   AF-A0AAW0VEN5-F1
#
_cell.length_a   1.000
_cell.length_b   1.000
_cell.length_c   1.000
_cell.angle_alpha   90.00
_cell.angle_beta   90.00
_cell.angle_gamma   90.00
#
_symmetry.space_group_name_H-M   'P 1'
#
loop_
_entity.id
_entity.type
_entity.pdbx_description
1 polymer ?
#
loop_
_entity_poly.entity_id
_entity_poly.type
_entity_poly.pdbx_seq_one_letter_code
_entity_poly.pdbx_strand_id
1 'polypeptide(L)'
;MPSIIAALRSRALIKEIFGSPELLQTASRRDILAAVEDVAQTNPYYARMFMSEYIKRIEEEDAEAEEAKEEKPGEFRETRDQRDPESIEYPKDDPVQGRKSEICGVHEHKVGDEHDEHNKSEADPHIQPLKELSDSPSRLLSPSRSSSLVSLSSPVCYLSMAANTPSVEPQFSENDNGPSVDPYELLCSTLSAKPLAPSDPDRLRFLVDSSTWVTIHETPRVISGQGTTGARTWNAALLLALAVNTNPRFQNMFRDCTVLELGAGTGLVSLALAKKKNIHGFKKLLVTDGAAEVVQKLPSTFANNSADDDVEFVQFIWGEEAPRADIVMGADIVYDPSVLEILANCLNTFFANGTKLAVIARSERNPETTKMWEAICEQQFEREVVMVEDPEKSELPCWFDKGKQIVVEILRRKASSK
;
A
#
# COMPACT_ATOMS: atom_id res chain seq x y z
N MET A 1 3.19 4.01 -5.55
CA MET A 1 2.03 3.09 -5.73
C MET A 1 2.48 1.62 -5.56
N PRO A 2 1.56 0.67 -5.32
CA PRO A 2 1.87 -0.77 -5.27
C PRO A 2 2.36 -1.28 -6.64
N SER A 3 3.07 -2.41 -6.66
CA SER A 3 3.46 -3.06 -7.93
C SER A 3 2.43 -4.09 -8.40
N ILE A 4 2.14 -4.11 -9.70
CA ILE A 4 1.37 -5.17 -10.37
C ILE A 4 1.93 -6.58 -10.08
N ILE A 5 3.26 -6.70 -9.98
CA ILE A 5 3.93 -7.97 -9.68
C ILE A 5 3.61 -8.45 -8.26
N ALA A 6 3.43 -7.53 -7.30
CA ALA A 6 2.97 -7.87 -5.96
C ALA A 6 1.48 -8.27 -5.96
N ALA A 7 0.63 -7.53 -6.69
CA ALA A 7 -0.80 -7.83 -6.82
C ALA A 7 -1.08 -9.22 -7.41
N LEU A 8 -0.39 -9.59 -8.50
CA LEU A 8 -0.49 -10.93 -9.10
C LEU A 8 -0.03 -12.03 -8.15
N ARG A 9 1.08 -11.80 -7.43
CA ARG A 9 1.67 -12.78 -6.51
C ARG A 9 0.91 -12.92 -5.18
N SER A 10 0.17 -11.90 -4.74
CA SER A 10 -0.76 -11.96 -3.60
C SER A 10 -2.16 -12.46 -3.97
N ARG A 11 -2.46 -12.68 -5.26
CA ARG A 11 -3.80 -13.02 -5.80
C ARG A 11 -4.84 -11.90 -5.60
N ALA A 12 -4.41 -10.65 -5.71
CA ALA A 12 -5.30 -9.48 -5.72
C ALA A 12 -6.48 -9.65 -6.69
N LEU A 13 -7.62 -9.04 -6.39
CA LEU A 13 -8.82 -9.19 -7.20
C LEU A 13 -8.60 -8.55 -8.58
N ILE A 14 -8.82 -9.31 -9.66
CA ILE A 14 -8.56 -8.87 -11.04
C ILE A 14 -9.36 -7.59 -11.38
N LYS A 15 -10.61 -7.49 -10.93
CA LYS A 15 -11.46 -6.27 -11.03
C LYS A 15 -10.90 -5.03 -10.32
N GLU A 16 -9.94 -5.18 -9.41
CA GLU A 16 -9.29 -4.09 -8.68
C GLU A 16 -7.95 -3.74 -9.34
N ILE A 17 -7.24 -4.72 -9.89
CA ILE A 17 -6.07 -4.50 -10.78
C ILE A 17 -6.48 -3.66 -12.00
N PHE A 18 -7.49 -4.10 -12.76
CA PHE A 18 -7.98 -3.36 -13.93
C PHE A 18 -8.84 -2.12 -13.56
N GLY A 19 -9.12 -1.93 -12.28
CA GLY A 19 -9.75 -0.71 -11.75
C GLY A 19 -8.76 0.43 -11.47
N SER A 20 -7.48 0.26 -11.79
CA SER A 20 -6.43 1.27 -11.64
C SER A 20 -5.38 1.11 -12.76
N PRO A 21 -5.62 1.67 -13.96
CA PRO A 21 -4.77 1.46 -15.15
C PRO A 21 -3.29 1.80 -14.92
N GLU A 22 -3.00 2.74 -14.04
CA GLU A 22 -1.66 3.15 -13.63
C GLU A 22 -0.87 1.98 -13.00
N LEU A 23 -1.55 1.02 -12.37
CA LEU A 23 -0.93 -0.17 -11.80
C LEU A 23 -0.28 -1.04 -12.88
N LEU A 24 -0.91 -1.19 -14.06
CA LEU A 24 -0.36 -1.97 -15.17
C LEU A 24 0.94 -1.35 -15.72
N GLN A 25 1.16 -0.06 -15.50
CA GLN A 25 2.38 0.66 -15.92
C GLN A 25 3.55 0.49 -14.92
N THR A 26 3.33 -0.17 -13.77
CA THR A 26 4.36 -0.35 -12.72
C THR A 26 5.37 -1.47 -12.98
N ALA A 27 5.24 -2.19 -14.10
CA ALA A 27 6.20 -3.18 -14.58
C ALA A 27 6.11 -3.32 -16.11
N SER A 28 7.10 -3.95 -16.76
CA SER A 28 7.02 -4.17 -18.21
C SER A 28 6.02 -5.30 -18.57
N ARG A 29 5.52 -5.30 -19.81
CA ARG A 29 4.70 -6.40 -20.36
C ARG A 29 5.40 -7.76 -20.20
N ARG A 30 6.73 -7.82 -20.32
CA ARG A 30 7.53 -9.04 -20.08
C ARG A 30 7.51 -9.48 -18.62
N ASP A 31 7.65 -8.56 -17.68
CA ASP A 31 7.62 -8.87 -16.24
C ASP A 31 6.22 -9.30 -15.77
N ILE A 32 5.17 -8.66 -16.31
CA ILE A 32 3.77 -9.04 -16.06
C ILE A 32 3.53 -10.47 -16.56
N LEU A 33 3.90 -10.78 -17.80
CA LEU A 33 3.68 -12.12 -18.37
C LEU A 33 4.48 -13.20 -17.62
N ALA A 34 5.74 -12.94 -17.27
CA ALA A 34 6.56 -13.84 -16.45
C ALA A 34 5.98 -14.03 -15.03
N ALA A 35 5.37 -13.01 -14.44
CA ALA A 35 4.66 -13.13 -13.16
C ALA A 35 3.37 -13.96 -13.31
N VAL A 36 2.59 -13.78 -14.38
CA VAL A 36 1.38 -14.58 -14.63
C VAL A 36 1.73 -16.04 -14.94
N GLU A 37 2.87 -16.32 -15.58
CA GLU A 37 3.39 -17.69 -15.78
C GLU A 37 3.78 -18.35 -14.45
N ASP A 38 4.51 -17.66 -13.56
CA ASP A 38 4.77 -18.11 -12.17
C ASP A 38 3.43 -18.40 -11.45
N VAL A 39 2.41 -17.56 -11.62
CA VAL A 39 1.07 -17.84 -11.07
C VAL A 39 0.41 -19.07 -11.71
N ALA A 40 0.49 -19.24 -13.03
CA ALA A 40 -0.17 -20.31 -13.78
C ALA A 40 0.26 -21.72 -13.34
N GLN A 41 1.51 -21.87 -12.88
CA GLN A 41 2.04 -23.13 -12.32
C GLN A 41 1.28 -23.63 -11.08
N THR A 42 0.61 -22.74 -10.34
CA THR A 42 -0.10 -23.07 -9.09
C THR A 42 -1.58 -22.65 -9.05
N ASN A 43 -1.98 -21.66 -9.85
CA ASN A 43 -3.38 -21.27 -10.03
C ASN A 43 -3.63 -20.85 -11.49
N PRO A 44 -3.71 -21.83 -12.43
CA PRO A 44 -3.92 -21.54 -13.85
C PRO A 44 -5.28 -20.91 -14.13
N TYR A 45 -6.26 -21.04 -13.22
CA TYR A 45 -7.54 -20.35 -13.36
C TYR A 45 -7.42 -18.84 -13.12
N TYR A 46 -6.69 -18.42 -12.07
CA TYR A 46 -6.40 -17.01 -11.86
C TYR A 46 -5.62 -16.44 -13.04
N ALA A 47 -4.60 -17.15 -13.51
CA ALA A 47 -3.84 -16.76 -14.70
C ALA A 47 -4.74 -16.58 -15.93
N ARG A 48 -5.60 -17.57 -16.25
CA ARG A 48 -6.57 -17.46 -17.37
C ARG A 48 -7.46 -16.23 -17.25
N MET A 49 -8.03 -16.00 -16.07
CA MET A 49 -8.95 -14.89 -15.82
C MET A 49 -8.25 -13.53 -15.90
N PHE A 50 -6.98 -13.43 -15.53
CA PHE A 50 -6.19 -12.22 -15.74
C PHE A 50 -5.87 -12.03 -17.22
N MET A 51 -5.38 -13.07 -17.90
CA MET A 51 -4.99 -13.01 -19.32
C MET A 51 -6.15 -12.65 -20.25
N SER A 52 -7.37 -13.12 -19.95
CA SER A 52 -8.58 -12.79 -20.72
C SER A 52 -8.92 -11.30 -20.73
N GLU A 53 -8.52 -10.55 -19.69
CA GLU A 53 -8.76 -9.11 -19.58
C GLU A 53 -7.51 -8.30 -19.97
N TYR A 54 -6.31 -8.84 -19.74
CA TYR A 54 -5.06 -8.23 -20.18
C TYR A 54 -4.93 -8.19 -21.71
N ILE A 55 -5.39 -9.24 -22.40
CA ILE A 55 -5.39 -9.29 -23.88
C ILE A 55 -6.34 -8.25 -24.46
N LYS A 56 -7.59 -8.14 -23.96
CA LYS A 56 -8.53 -7.10 -24.39
C LYS A 56 -7.94 -5.71 -24.24
N ARG A 57 -7.27 -5.43 -23.11
CA ARG A 57 -6.67 -4.12 -22.88
C ARG A 57 -5.50 -3.83 -23.84
N ILE A 58 -4.73 -4.84 -24.23
CA ILE A 58 -3.71 -4.72 -25.28
C ILE A 58 -4.37 -4.47 -26.64
N GLU A 59 -5.45 -5.19 -26.98
CA GLU A 59 -6.20 -5.01 -28.25
C GLU A 59 -6.83 -3.61 -28.33
N GLU A 60 -7.31 -3.05 -27.21
CA GLU A 60 -7.76 -1.66 -27.09
C GLU A 60 -6.59 -0.67 -27.28
N GLU A 61 -5.46 -0.87 -26.60
CA GLU A 61 -4.29 0.04 -26.66
C GLU A 61 -3.61 0.05 -28.03
N ASP A 62 -3.51 -1.10 -28.69
CA ASP A 62 -2.97 -1.22 -30.04
C ASP A 62 -3.90 -0.53 -31.06
N ALA A 63 -5.23 -0.63 -30.89
CA ALA A 63 -6.21 0.05 -31.74
C ALA A 63 -6.26 1.57 -31.53
N GLU A 64 -6.30 2.05 -30.27
CA GLU A 64 -6.16 3.47 -29.90
C GLU A 64 -4.88 4.06 -30.53
N ALA A 65 -3.79 3.28 -30.53
CA ALA A 65 -2.51 3.66 -31.11
C ALA A 65 -2.47 3.58 -32.65
N GLU A 66 -3.40 2.92 -33.34
CA GLU A 66 -3.54 2.98 -34.81
C GLU A 66 -4.39 4.16 -35.25
N GLU A 67 -5.55 4.40 -34.63
CA GLU A 67 -6.39 5.58 -34.90
C GLU A 67 -5.59 6.89 -34.72
N ALA A 68 -4.80 6.99 -33.64
CA ALA A 68 -3.94 8.15 -33.36
C ALA A 68 -2.76 8.35 -34.35
N LYS A 69 -2.49 7.38 -35.24
CA LYS A 69 -1.58 7.53 -36.39
C LYS A 69 -2.34 8.04 -37.63
N GLU A 70 -3.55 7.53 -37.87
CA GLU A 70 -4.38 7.93 -39.01
C GLU A 70 -4.89 9.38 -38.91
N GLU A 71 -5.14 9.90 -37.71
CA GLU A 71 -5.53 11.31 -37.50
C GLU A 71 -4.42 12.35 -37.78
N LYS A 72 -3.20 11.93 -38.19
CA LYS A 72 -2.06 12.85 -38.46
C LYS A 72 -1.58 12.90 -39.92
N PRO A 73 -2.46 13.10 -40.94
CA PRO A 73 -2.05 13.15 -42.34
C PRO A 73 -1.51 14.54 -42.75
N GLY A 74 -0.26 14.82 -42.39
CA GLY A 74 0.70 15.69 -43.12
C GLY A 74 0.38 17.19 -43.34
N GLU A 75 1.28 18.06 -42.85
CA GLU A 75 1.49 19.38 -43.47
C GLU A 75 2.03 19.20 -44.91
N PHE A 76 1.15 19.21 -45.91
CA PHE A 76 1.55 19.15 -47.31
C PHE A 76 2.10 20.51 -47.79
N ARG A 77 3.36 20.81 -47.45
CA ARG A 77 4.07 21.99 -47.96
C ARG A 77 4.30 21.88 -49.47
N GLU A 78 3.40 22.48 -50.26
CA GLU A 78 3.69 22.79 -51.67
C GLU A 78 4.85 23.80 -51.76
N THR A 79 6.09 23.30 -51.86
CA THR A 79 7.22 24.10 -52.36
C THR A 79 7.08 24.27 -53.87
N ARG A 80 6.14 25.13 -54.28
CA ARG A 80 5.87 25.39 -55.70
C ARG A 80 7.03 26.17 -56.33
N ASP A 81 7.70 25.51 -57.27
CA ASP A 81 8.94 25.96 -57.93
C ASP A 81 8.78 27.33 -58.62
N GLN A 82 9.83 28.16 -58.55
CA GLN A 82 9.82 29.54 -59.05
C GLN A 82 10.10 29.59 -60.56
N ARG A 83 9.24 30.28 -61.31
CA ARG A 83 9.53 30.73 -62.68
C ARG A 83 8.60 31.88 -63.10
N ASP A 84 9.15 33.09 -63.17
CA ASP A 84 8.55 34.19 -63.92
C ASP A 84 8.53 33.87 -65.43
N PRO A 85 7.63 34.53 -66.18
CA PRO A 85 8.13 35.67 -66.97
C PRO A 85 7.23 36.92 -66.89
N GLU A 86 7.85 38.08 -67.15
CA GLU A 86 7.22 39.41 -67.09
C GLU A 86 6.32 39.77 -68.29
N SER A 87 5.64 40.91 -68.14
CA SER A 87 5.08 41.81 -69.17
C SER A 87 3.70 41.49 -69.78
N ILE A 88 2.74 42.40 -69.57
CA ILE A 88 2.22 43.37 -70.58
C ILE A 88 1.35 44.42 -69.86
N GLU A 89 1.16 45.60 -70.46
CA GLU A 89 0.70 46.83 -69.78
C GLU A 89 -0.83 47.07 -69.78
N TYR A 90 -1.25 48.06 -68.98
CA TYR A 90 -2.62 48.58 -68.84
C TYR A 90 -3.07 49.46 -70.04
N PRO A 91 -4.39 49.74 -70.13
CA PRO A 91 -4.80 51.14 -69.92
C PRO A 91 -5.93 51.30 -68.88
N LYS A 92 -6.24 52.57 -68.54
CA LYS A 92 -7.29 53.01 -67.60
C LYS A 92 -8.49 53.57 -68.36
N ASP A 93 -9.62 53.76 -67.67
CA ASP A 93 -10.45 54.98 -67.81
C ASP A 93 -11.41 55.17 -66.61
N ASP A 94 -12.04 56.36 -66.53
CA ASP A 94 -12.51 57.03 -65.29
C ASP A 94 -14.07 57.00 -65.06
N PRO A 95 -14.63 57.56 -63.95
CA PRO A 95 -15.92 57.13 -63.37
C PRO A 95 -17.17 57.96 -63.72
N VAL A 96 -18.35 57.46 -63.31
CA VAL A 96 -19.66 58.18 -63.33
C VAL A 96 -20.43 57.99 -62.02
N GLN A 97 -21.13 59.05 -61.56
CA GLN A 97 -21.91 59.12 -60.31
C GLN A 97 -23.41 58.82 -60.52
N GLY A 98 -24.17 58.34 -59.51
CA GLY A 98 -25.64 58.31 -59.63
C GLY A 98 -26.53 57.76 -58.49
N ARG A 99 -26.97 58.66 -57.60
CA ARG A 99 -28.32 58.71 -56.93
C ARG A 99 -28.85 57.57 -56.01
N LYS A 100 -28.82 57.86 -54.71
CA LYS A 100 -29.93 57.82 -53.71
C LYS A 100 -31.18 56.91 -53.89
N SER A 101 -31.44 56.08 -52.88
CA SER A 101 -32.62 56.08 -51.97
C SER A 101 -32.24 55.25 -50.72
N GLU A 102 -32.52 55.57 -49.45
CA GLU A 102 -33.77 55.98 -48.74
C GLU A 102 -34.78 54.80 -48.62
N ILE A 103 -35.31 54.39 -47.44
CA ILE A 103 -35.22 54.93 -46.05
C ILE A 103 -35.62 53.85 -44.99
N CYS A 104 -35.40 54.12 -43.69
CA CYS A 104 -35.70 53.30 -42.47
C CYS A 104 -34.89 51.98 -42.27
N GLY A 105 -34.41 51.60 -41.07
CA GLY A 105 -34.57 52.15 -39.70
C GLY A 105 -35.43 51.23 -38.79
N VAL A 106 -35.26 51.08 -37.47
CA VAL A 106 -34.42 51.70 -36.41
C VAL A 106 -34.26 50.58 -35.32
N HIS A 107 -33.08 50.22 -34.76
CA HIS A 107 -32.49 50.71 -33.48
C HIS A 107 -33.49 50.74 -32.29
N GLU A 108 -33.18 50.39 -31.03
CA GLU A 108 -31.93 50.21 -30.23
C GLU A 108 -32.12 49.04 -29.20
N HIS A 109 -31.11 48.46 -28.51
CA HIS A 109 -30.51 48.86 -27.22
C HIS A 109 -31.52 49.39 -26.15
N LYS A 110 -31.36 49.18 -24.82
CA LYS A 110 -30.18 48.93 -23.95
C LYS A 110 -30.63 48.52 -22.51
N VAL A 111 -29.76 47.83 -21.74
CA VAL A 111 -29.58 47.90 -20.24
C VAL A 111 -30.78 47.69 -19.27
N GLY A 112 -30.52 47.09 -18.09
CA GLY A 112 -31.32 47.36 -16.88
C GLY A 112 -31.52 46.19 -15.88
N ASP A 113 -30.60 46.06 -14.94
CA ASP A 113 -30.77 46.00 -13.47
C ASP A 113 -31.84 45.16 -12.73
N GLU A 114 -31.40 44.67 -11.55
CA GLU A 114 -32.09 44.58 -10.25
C GLU A 114 -33.37 43.73 -10.01
N HIS A 115 -33.15 42.64 -9.25
CA HIS A 115 -33.74 42.34 -7.92
C HIS A 115 -35.24 42.00 -7.69
N ASP A 116 -35.44 41.30 -6.56
CA ASP A 116 -36.65 41.19 -5.72
C ASP A 116 -37.91 40.47 -6.26
N GLU A 117 -38.71 39.75 -5.45
CA GLU A 117 -38.48 39.03 -4.19
C GLU A 117 -39.69 38.07 -3.94
N HIS A 118 -39.98 37.69 -2.68
CA HIS A 118 -41.27 37.20 -2.18
C HIS A 118 -41.75 35.75 -2.56
N ASN A 119 -42.34 34.95 -1.66
CA ASN A 119 -42.51 35.06 -0.20
C ASN A 119 -42.97 33.72 0.46
N LYS A 120 -42.71 33.55 1.77
CA LYS A 120 -43.41 32.67 2.77
C LYS A 120 -43.46 31.13 2.52
N SER A 121 -43.66 30.25 3.52
CA SER A 121 -43.47 30.23 5.00
C SER A 121 -43.76 28.77 5.49
N GLU A 122 -43.87 28.35 6.76
CA GLU A 122 -43.83 28.96 8.11
C GLU A 122 -43.31 27.86 9.09
N ALA A 123 -42.21 28.08 9.82
CA ALA A 123 -42.17 28.44 11.25
C ALA A 123 -42.43 27.30 12.29
N ASP A 124 -41.33 26.90 12.95
CA ASP A 124 -41.22 26.42 14.34
C ASP A 124 -41.93 27.41 15.32
N PRO A 125 -42.50 27.00 16.49
CA PRO A 125 -41.72 26.94 17.75
C PRO A 125 -42.22 25.92 18.81
N HIS A 126 -41.61 25.63 19.97
CA HIS A 126 -41.15 26.42 21.16
C HIS A 126 -40.57 25.40 22.20
N ILE A 127 -39.88 25.65 23.34
CA ILE A 127 -39.40 26.81 24.14
C ILE A 127 -38.19 26.27 24.97
N GLN A 128 -36.97 26.82 24.94
CA GLN A 128 -36.38 28.00 25.62
C GLN A 128 -35.69 27.76 27.01
N PRO A 129 -34.75 28.64 27.45
CA PRO A 129 -33.65 28.26 28.37
C PRO A 129 -33.48 29.15 29.63
N LEU A 130 -32.43 28.90 30.43
CA LEU A 130 -31.91 29.76 31.51
C LEU A 130 -30.42 29.44 31.83
N LYS A 131 -29.72 30.23 32.66
CA LYS A 131 -28.93 31.44 32.30
C LYS A 131 -27.89 31.79 33.40
N GLU A 132 -26.61 31.94 33.01
CA GLU A 132 -25.54 32.76 33.65
C GLU A 132 -25.00 32.49 35.09
N LEU A 133 -23.84 33.14 35.32
CA LEU A 133 -23.09 33.41 36.56
C LEU A 133 -22.36 32.23 37.24
N SER A 134 -21.22 32.42 37.91
CA SER A 134 -20.00 33.23 37.63
C SER A 134 -18.94 32.83 38.68
N ASP A 135 -17.64 32.95 38.36
CA ASP A 135 -16.64 33.68 39.15
C ASP A 135 -15.18 33.26 38.86
N SER A 136 -14.27 34.16 39.19
CA SER A 136 -12.83 33.94 39.32
C SER A 136 -12.32 34.88 40.41
N PRO A 137 -11.21 34.57 41.10
CA PRO A 137 -10.02 35.33 40.71
C PRO A 137 -8.68 34.58 40.80
N SER A 138 -7.83 34.99 39.86
CA SER A 138 -6.38 34.82 39.77
C SER A 138 -5.59 34.85 41.08
N ARG A 139 -4.47 34.11 41.12
CA ARG A 139 -3.23 34.63 41.75
C ARG A 139 -1.99 34.32 40.92
N LEU A 140 -1.20 35.35 40.69
CA LEU A 140 0.12 35.30 40.07
C LEU A 140 1.16 34.78 41.07
N LEU A 141 2.21 34.13 40.56
CA LEU A 141 3.60 34.36 40.98
C LEU A 141 4.59 33.71 39.99
N SER A 142 5.56 34.50 39.55
CA SER A 142 6.84 34.03 38.97
C SER A 142 7.96 34.76 39.74
N PRO A 143 9.23 34.31 39.67
CA PRO A 143 10.07 34.76 38.55
C PRO A 143 11.22 33.77 38.14
N SER A 144 12.03 34.19 37.15
CA SER A 144 13.49 33.94 36.92
C SER A 144 14.23 32.82 37.68
N ARG A 145 15.23 32.08 37.16
CA ARG A 145 16.15 32.17 35.98
C ARG A 145 17.01 30.86 35.99
N SER A 146 17.76 30.41 34.97
CA SER A 146 17.81 30.62 33.50
C SER A 146 18.84 29.68 32.84
N SER A 147 18.76 29.54 31.51
CA SER A 147 19.86 29.23 30.56
C SER A 147 20.76 28.00 30.80
N SER A 148 20.63 27.01 29.91
CA SER A 148 21.81 26.40 29.24
C SER A 148 21.40 25.89 27.86
N LEU A 149 21.82 26.59 26.80
CA LEU A 149 21.73 26.05 25.43
C LEU A 149 22.99 25.19 25.20
N VAL A 150 22.79 23.91 24.90
CA VAL A 150 23.85 23.02 24.40
C VAL A 150 23.49 22.63 22.98
N SER A 151 24.06 23.34 22.01
CA SER A 151 24.00 22.94 20.61
C SER A 151 24.97 21.78 20.38
N LEU A 152 24.45 20.63 19.97
CA LEU A 152 25.25 19.49 19.51
C LEU A 152 24.89 19.20 18.06
N SER A 153 25.71 19.73 17.17
CA SER A 153 25.64 19.48 15.73
C SER A 153 25.87 18.00 15.42
N SER A 154 24.90 17.34 14.82
CA SER A 154 25.09 15.98 14.28
C SER A 154 26.01 16.02 13.05
N PRO A 155 27.12 15.25 13.01
CA PRO A 155 27.96 15.17 11.82
C PRO A 155 27.31 14.27 10.77
N VAL A 156 26.91 14.86 9.63
CA VAL A 156 26.47 14.09 8.45
C VAL A 156 27.71 13.47 7.81
N CYS A 157 27.98 12.19 8.08
CA CYS A 157 29.08 11.45 7.47
C CYS A 157 28.78 11.10 6.01
N TYR A 158 29.03 12.05 5.11
CA TYR A 158 29.28 11.75 3.70
C TYR A 158 30.53 10.86 3.58
N LEU A 159 30.36 9.57 3.27
CA LEU A 159 31.48 8.74 2.86
C LEU A 159 31.53 8.70 1.33
N SER A 160 32.38 9.57 0.77
CA SER A 160 32.70 9.56 -0.66
C SER A 160 33.51 8.31 -1.00
N MET A 161 33.08 7.56 -2.02
CA MET A 161 33.95 6.67 -2.78
C MET A 161 33.83 7.01 -4.27
N ALA A 162 34.70 7.91 -4.73
CA ALA A 162 34.89 8.17 -6.14
C ALA A 162 35.70 7.01 -6.77
N ALA A 163 35.07 6.27 -7.68
CA ALA A 163 35.75 5.31 -8.56
C ALA A 163 35.64 5.81 -10.00
N ASN A 164 36.78 6.10 -10.64
CA ASN A 164 36.81 6.51 -12.04
C ASN A 164 36.60 5.29 -12.96
N THR A 165 35.45 5.23 -13.61
CA THR A 165 35.22 4.42 -14.82
C THR A 165 34.56 5.30 -15.88
N PRO A 166 35.00 5.25 -17.15
CA PRO A 166 34.49 6.16 -18.19
C PRO A 166 33.02 5.87 -18.51
N SER A 167 32.26 6.93 -18.77
CA SER A 167 30.88 6.82 -19.26
C SER A 167 30.86 6.16 -20.63
N VAL A 168 30.42 4.91 -20.68
CA VAL A 168 30.01 4.23 -21.92
C VAL A 168 28.50 4.26 -21.95
N GLU A 169 27.93 4.91 -22.96
CA GLU A 169 26.48 4.86 -23.20
C GLU A 169 26.05 3.40 -23.44
N PRO A 170 24.96 2.92 -22.84
CA PRO A 170 24.50 1.56 -23.06
C PRO A 170 23.97 1.42 -24.48
N GLN A 171 24.83 0.97 -25.40
CA GLN A 171 24.39 0.48 -26.70
C GLN A 171 23.44 -0.69 -26.46
N PHE A 172 22.21 -0.58 -26.97
CA PHE A 172 21.20 -1.63 -26.88
C PHE A 172 21.69 -2.88 -27.63
N SER A 173 22.17 -3.87 -26.89
CA SER A 173 22.40 -5.22 -27.41
C SER A 173 21.11 -6.01 -27.29
N GLU A 174 20.29 -5.98 -28.35
CA GLU A 174 19.10 -6.83 -28.49
C GLU A 174 19.52 -8.31 -28.56
N ASN A 175 19.61 -8.98 -27.40
CA ASN A 175 19.88 -10.43 -27.30
C ASN A 175 19.50 -11.00 -25.91
N ASP A 176 18.35 -10.59 -25.36
CA ASP A 176 17.77 -11.21 -24.15
C ASP A 176 16.89 -12.42 -24.52
N ASN A 177 17.54 -13.56 -24.75
CA ASN A 177 16.89 -14.85 -25.07
C ASN A 177 16.25 -15.55 -23.85
N GLY A 178 15.62 -14.78 -22.94
CA GLY A 178 14.56 -15.31 -22.07
C GLY A 178 13.25 -15.46 -22.86
N PRO A 179 12.40 -16.46 -22.55
CA PRO A 179 11.20 -16.73 -23.34
C PRO A 179 10.21 -15.56 -23.31
N SER A 180 9.94 -14.99 -24.48
CA SER A 180 8.80 -14.08 -24.68
C SER A 180 7.52 -14.90 -24.75
N VAL A 181 6.96 -15.23 -23.58
CA VAL A 181 5.68 -15.93 -23.47
C VAL A 181 4.60 -15.09 -24.19
N ASP A 182 4.04 -15.63 -25.27
CA ASP A 182 2.94 -14.98 -25.98
C ASP A 182 1.70 -14.95 -25.06
N PRO A 183 1.07 -13.77 -24.82
CA PRO A 183 -0.21 -13.68 -24.14
C PRO A 183 -1.25 -14.71 -24.59
N TYR A 184 -1.36 -14.95 -25.90
CA TYR A 184 -2.32 -15.88 -26.47
C TYR A 184 -1.95 -17.33 -26.19
N GLU A 185 -0.67 -17.71 -26.21
CA GLU A 185 -0.23 -19.07 -25.80
C GLU A 185 -0.47 -19.32 -24.30
N LEU A 186 -0.20 -18.33 -23.45
CA LEU A 186 -0.46 -18.42 -22.01
C LEU A 186 -1.97 -18.50 -21.70
N LEU A 187 -2.80 -17.76 -22.42
CA LEU A 187 -4.25 -17.92 -22.35
C LEU A 187 -4.68 -19.31 -22.84
N CYS A 188 -4.20 -19.76 -24.00
CA CYS A 188 -4.55 -21.05 -24.61
C CYS A 188 -4.21 -22.23 -23.70
N SER A 189 -3.00 -22.26 -23.13
CA SER A 189 -2.56 -23.30 -22.20
C SER A 189 -3.40 -23.36 -20.92
N THR A 190 -3.97 -22.23 -20.49
CA THR A 190 -4.80 -22.13 -19.28
C THR A 190 -6.31 -22.23 -19.53
N LEU A 191 -6.80 -22.27 -20.78
CA LEU A 191 -8.23 -22.27 -21.12
C LEU A 191 -9.07 -23.28 -20.34
N SER A 192 -8.59 -24.52 -20.20
CA SER A 192 -9.31 -25.61 -19.52
C SER A 192 -9.33 -25.53 -17.98
N ALA A 193 -8.67 -24.53 -17.39
CA ALA A 193 -8.56 -24.39 -15.94
C ALA A 193 -9.92 -24.16 -15.26
N LYS A 194 -10.04 -24.62 -14.02
CA LYS A 194 -11.21 -24.50 -13.15
C LYS A 194 -10.82 -23.81 -11.84
N PRO A 195 -11.74 -23.12 -11.15
CA PRO A 195 -11.43 -22.50 -9.86
C PRO A 195 -10.92 -23.56 -8.89
N LEU A 196 -9.84 -23.23 -8.17
CA LEU A 196 -9.44 -23.97 -6.97
C LEU A 196 -10.59 -23.93 -5.95
N ALA A 197 -10.85 -25.05 -5.26
CA ALA A 197 -11.87 -25.10 -4.22
C ALA A 197 -11.52 -24.15 -3.05
N PRO A 198 -12.47 -23.78 -2.18
CA PRO A 198 -12.18 -22.89 -1.05
C PRO A 198 -11.07 -23.41 -0.14
N SER A 199 -11.03 -24.73 0.08
CA SER A 199 -10.03 -25.45 0.90
C SER A 199 -8.71 -25.76 0.19
N ASP A 200 -8.62 -25.58 -1.13
CA ASP A 200 -7.40 -25.91 -1.86
C ASP A 200 -6.33 -24.84 -1.60
N PRO A 201 -5.11 -25.21 -1.18
CA PRO A 201 -4.04 -24.26 -0.94
C PRO A 201 -3.61 -23.59 -2.26
N ASP A 202 -3.32 -22.30 -2.20
CA ASP A 202 -2.69 -21.55 -3.28
C ASP A 202 -1.32 -21.05 -2.80
N ARG A 203 -0.37 -20.90 -3.73
CA ARG A 203 1.01 -20.47 -3.47
C ARG A 203 1.12 -18.96 -3.68
N LEU A 204 0.96 -18.20 -2.60
CA LEU A 204 1.10 -16.75 -2.61
C LEU A 204 2.56 -16.38 -2.37
N ARG A 205 2.99 -15.22 -2.89
CA ARG A 205 4.33 -14.68 -2.64
C ARG A 205 4.22 -13.22 -2.22
N PHE A 206 4.86 -12.88 -1.11
CA PHE A 206 4.82 -11.55 -0.51
C PHE A 206 6.22 -10.95 -0.50
N LEU A 207 6.33 -9.70 -0.93
CA LEU A 207 7.59 -8.95 -0.91
C LEU A 207 7.80 -8.38 0.50
N VAL A 208 8.97 -8.64 1.09
CA VAL A 208 9.29 -8.28 2.49
C VAL A 208 10.46 -7.31 2.63
N ASP A 209 11.02 -6.82 1.52
CA ASP A 209 11.87 -5.63 1.44
C ASP A 209 11.77 -5.04 0.01
N SER A 210 12.88 -4.63 -0.62
CA SER A 210 12.91 -4.22 -2.03
C SER A 210 13.03 -5.37 -3.05
N SER A 211 13.37 -6.59 -2.63
CA SER A 211 13.74 -7.70 -3.55
C SER A 211 13.45 -9.12 -3.04
N THR A 212 13.19 -9.29 -1.75
CA THR A 212 13.06 -10.57 -1.07
C THR A 212 11.61 -11.01 -1.04
N TRP A 213 11.34 -12.18 -1.60
CA TRP A 213 10.01 -12.78 -1.62
C TRP A 213 9.91 -13.94 -0.63
N VAL A 214 8.94 -13.84 0.29
CA VAL A 214 8.49 -14.97 1.11
C VAL A 214 7.37 -15.68 0.35
N THR A 215 7.41 -17.01 0.30
CA THR A 215 6.41 -17.84 -0.39
C THR A 215 5.57 -18.61 0.64
N ILE A 216 4.25 -18.46 0.61
CA ILE A 216 3.32 -19.06 1.59
C ILE A 216 2.30 -19.91 0.84
N HIS A 217 2.05 -21.11 1.36
CA HIS A 217 0.95 -21.97 0.94
C HIS A 217 -0.21 -21.76 1.93
N GLU A 218 -1.23 -21.04 1.49
CA GLU A 218 -2.39 -20.67 2.32
C GLU A 218 -3.71 -20.89 1.59
N THR A 219 -4.83 -20.80 2.31
CA THR A 219 -6.18 -20.94 1.75
C THR A 219 -6.87 -19.58 1.78
N PRO A 220 -6.52 -18.63 0.87
CA PRO A 220 -6.93 -17.22 0.99
C PRO A 220 -8.44 -17.00 0.85
N ARG A 221 -9.17 -18.01 0.34
CA ARG A 221 -10.63 -18.06 0.23
C ARG A 221 -11.32 -18.47 1.54
N VAL A 222 -10.57 -18.83 2.58
CA VAL A 222 -11.06 -19.19 3.92
C VAL A 222 -10.77 -18.04 4.88
N ILE A 223 -11.81 -17.27 5.21
CA ILE A 223 -11.73 -16.17 6.21
C ILE A 223 -11.63 -16.74 7.63
N SER A 224 -12.39 -17.80 7.90
CA SER A 224 -12.28 -18.64 9.09
C SER A 224 -12.58 -20.08 8.69
N GLY A 225 -11.79 -21.03 9.18
CA GLY A 225 -11.92 -22.45 8.87
C GLY A 225 -11.33 -23.30 10.00
N GLN A 226 -11.95 -24.45 10.28
CA GLN A 226 -11.63 -25.32 11.43
C GLN A 226 -11.72 -24.64 12.82
N GLY A 227 -12.12 -23.37 12.89
CA GLY A 227 -12.18 -22.55 14.11
C GLY A 227 -11.16 -21.40 14.14
N THR A 228 -10.20 -21.37 13.20
CA THR A 228 -9.10 -20.38 13.17
C THR A 228 -9.20 -19.44 11.96
N THR A 229 -8.62 -18.24 12.10
CA THR A 229 -8.39 -17.24 11.02
C THR A 229 -6.95 -17.25 10.50
N GLY A 230 -6.05 -18.05 11.10
CA GLY A 230 -4.62 -18.13 10.77
C GLY A 230 -4.28 -18.83 9.45
N ALA A 231 -5.28 -19.13 8.61
CA ALA A 231 -5.14 -19.81 7.33
C ALA A 231 -5.03 -18.86 6.12
N ARG A 232 -4.89 -17.55 6.37
CA ARG A 232 -4.74 -16.46 5.39
C ARG A 232 -3.79 -15.38 5.93
N THR A 233 -3.00 -14.76 5.05
CA THR A 233 -2.19 -13.57 5.36
C THR A 233 -3.05 -12.29 5.34
N TRP A 234 -2.80 -11.38 6.28
CA TRP A 234 -3.59 -10.16 6.48
C TRP A 234 -2.77 -8.86 6.32
N ASN A 235 -3.45 -7.75 6.01
CA ASN A 235 -2.84 -6.43 5.74
C ASN A 235 -1.83 -5.96 6.80
N ALA A 236 -2.14 -6.13 8.09
CA ALA A 236 -1.20 -5.77 9.16
C ALA A 236 0.08 -6.62 9.17
N ALA A 237 -0.01 -7.89 8.76
CA ALA A 237 1.16 -8.77 8.63
C ALA A 237 2.02 -8.37 7.42
N LEU A 238 1.39 -7.97 6.30
CA LEU A 238 2.09 -7.41 5.13
C LEU A 238 2.89 -6.15 5.51
N LEU A 239 2.26 -5.21 6.23
CA LEU A 239 2.94 -3.99 6.65
C LEU A 239 4.07 -4.26 7.64
N LEU A 240 3.84 -5.11 8.66
CA LEU A 240 4.86 -5.41 9.66
C LEU A 240 6.05 -6.17 9.06
N ALA A 241 5.79 -7.14 8.19
CA ALA A 241 6.82 -7.91 7.48
C ALA A 241 7.72 -7.04 6.61
N LEU A 242 7.16 -6.03 5.93
CA LEU A 242 7.97 -5.03 5.22
C LEU A 242 8.69 -4.11 6.21
N ALA A 243 8.00 -3.60 7.23
CA ALA A 243 8.52 -2.61 8.17
C ALA A 243 9.73 -3.11 8.97
N VAL A 244 9.72 -4.36 9.47
CA VAL A 244 10.87 -4.91 10.24
C VAL A 244 12.17 -4.96 9.43
N ASN A 245 12.08 -5.04 8.10
CA ASN A 245 13.23 -5.10 7.19
C ASN A 245 13.62 -3.75 6.57
N THR A 246 12.71 -2.77 6.55
CA THR A 246 12.88 -1.53 5.77
C THR A 246 12.84 -0.25 6.59
N ASN A 247 12.07 -0.21 7.68
CA ASN A 247 11.94 0.99 8.50
C ASN A 247 13.15 1.08 9.46
N PRO A 248 13.96 2.17 9.41
CA PRO A 248 15.16 2.31 10.24
C PRO A 248 14.93 2.14 11.74
N ARG A 249 13.69 2.32 12.21
CA ARG A 249 13.32 2.17 13.63
C ARG A 249 13.62 0.78 14.19
N PHE A 250 13.59 -0.26 13.35
CA PHE A 250 13.86 -1.65 13.70
C PHE A 250 15.31 -2.08 13.47
N GLN A 251 16.16 -1.22 12.89
CA GLN A 251 17.55 -1.53 12.59
C GLN A 251 18.32 -1.88 13.88
N ASN A 252 18.95 -3.06 13.90
CA ASN A 252 19.60 -3.66 15.08
C ASN A 252 18.69 -3.96 16.29
N MET A 253 17.38 -3.70 16.24
CA MET A 253 16.48 -3.90 17.40
C MET A 253 16.49 -5.36 17.88
N PHE A 254 16.51 -6.30 16.94
CA PHE A 254 16.42 -7.74 17.20
C PHE A 254 17.77 -8.40 17.52
N ARG A 255 18.88 -7.66 17.52
CA ARG A 255 20.24 -8.22 17.66
C ARG A 255 20.43 -8.90 19.01
N ASP A 256 20.98 -10.12 18.97
CA ASP A 256 21.23 -11.02 20.10
C ASP A 256 19.99 -11.35 20.98
N CYS A 257 18.80 -10.97 20.52
CA CYS A 257 17.54 -11.11 21.25
C CYS A 257 16.81 -12.43 20.90
N THR A 258 16.06 -12.94 21.86
CA THR A 258 15.00 -13.93 21.64
C THR A 258 13.73 -13.20 21.23
N VAL A 259 13.26 -13.40 20.02
CA VAL A 259 12.06 -12.75 19.48
C VAL A 259 10.91 -13.75 19.50
N LEU A 260 9.69 -13.32 19.85
CA LEU A 260 8.49 -14.15 19.80
C LEU A 260 7.39 -13.47 18.97
N GLU A 261 6.69 -14.20 18.11
CA GLU A 261 5.49 -13.72 17.41
C GLU A 261 4.23 -14.36 18.03
N LEU A 262 3.26 -13.53 18.43
CA LEU A 262 1.94 -13.92 18.92
C LEU A 262 0.92 -13.97 17.78
N GLY A 263 0.18 -15.08 17.69
CA GLY A 263 -0.89 -15.24 16.69
C GLY A 263 -0.36 -15.22 15.25
N ALA A 264 0.76 -15.90 15.03
CA ALA A 264 1.55 -15.79 13.80
C ALA A 264 0.79 -16.21 12.52
N GLY A 265 -0.26 -17.02 12.62
CA GLY A 265 -1.05 -17.44 11.46
C GLY A 265 -0.21 -18.14 10.39
N THR A 266 -0.03 -17.47 9.25
CA THR A 266 0.80 -17.95 8.14
C THR A 266 2.32 -17.85 8.41
N GLY A 267 2.73 -17.11 9.45
CA GLY A 267 4.11 -16.89 9.87
C GLY A 267 4.87 -15.81 9.10
N LEU A 268 4.17 -14.95 8.33
CA LEU A 268 4.81 -14.00 7.40
C LEU A 268 5.81 -13.05 8.08
N VAL A 269 5.51 -12.52 9.28
CA VAL A 269 6.40 -11.54 9.94
C VAL A 269 7.67 -12.22 10.44
N SER A 270 7.55 -13.36 11.11
CA SER A 270 8.68 -14.20 11.48
C SER A 270 9.50 -14.68 10.26
N LEU A 271 8.86 -15.03 9.14
CA LEU A 271 9.55 -15.34 7.88
C LEU A 271 10.33 -14.14 7.35
N ALA A 272 9.74 -12.95 7.36
CA ALA A 272 10.39 -11.72 6.90
C ALA A 272 11.65 -11.40 7.71
N LEU A 273 11.60 -11.58 9.03
CA LEU A 273 12.74 -11.45 9.92
C LEU A 273 13.79 -12.54 9.66
N ALA A 274 13.36 -13.80 9.54
CA ALA A 274 14.23 -14.95 9.35
C ALA A 274 14.98 -14.93 8.00
N LYS A 275 14.32 -14.51 6.90
CA LYS A 275 14.98 -14.29 5.60
C LYS A 275 16.09 -13.25 5.64
N LYS A 276 16.14 -12.40 6.68
CA LYS A 276 17.17 -11.37 6.92
C LYS A 276 17.95 -11.57 8.22
N LYS A 277 18.00 -12.81 8.75
CA LYS A 277 18.69 -13.16 10.00
C LYS A 277 20.16 -12.71 10.04
N ASN A 278 20.86 -12.73 8.90
CA ASN A 278 22.23 -12.22 8.77
C ASN A 278 22.38 -10.70 8.99
N ILE A 279 21.32 -9.92 8.75
CA ILE A 279 21.27 -8.48 9.02
C ILE A 279 20.84 -8.23 10.47
N HIS A 280 19.70 -8.84 10.86
CA HIS A 280 19.07 -8.63 12.17
C HIS A 280 19.86 -9.22 13.33
N GLY A 281 20.51 -10.37 13.13
CA GLY A 281 21.33 -11.03 14.14
C GLY A 281 20.55 -11.49 15.37
N PHE A 282 19.28 -11.89 15.22
CA PHE A 282 18.52 -12.44 16.35
C PHE A 282 19.08 -13.79 16.81
N LYS A 283 18.97 -14.07 18.11
CA LYS A 283 19.49 -15.27 18.74
C LYS A 283 18.58 -16.49 18.53
N LYS A 284 17.26 -16.27 18.63
CA LYS A 284 16.24 -17.30 18.46
C LYS A 284 14.90 -16.65 18.13
N LEU A 285 14.07 -17.33 17.34
CA LEU A 285 12.73 -16.90 16.96
C LEU A 285 11.69 -17.94 17.42
N LEU A 286 10.71 -17.51 18.22
CA LEU A 286 9.61 -18.33 18.73
C LEU A 286 8.33 -17.94 17.97
N VAL A 287 7.87 -18.78 17.05
CA VAL A 287 6.70 -18.50 16.22
C VAL A 287 5.50 -19.19 16.85
N THR A 288 4.54 -18.42 17.36
CA THR A 288 3.48 -18.96 18.22
C THR A 288 2.07 -18.64 17.73
N ASP A 289 1.18 -19.59 17.88
CA ASP A 289 -0.26 -19.45 17.61
C ASP A 289 -1.05 -20.28 18.63
N GLY A 290 -2.32 -19.92 18.85
CA GLY A 290 -3.20 -20.69 19.74
C GLY A 290 -3.74 -21.96 19.08
N ALA A 291 -3.82 -21.98 17.74
CA ALA A 291 -4.33 -23.11 16.97
C ALA A 291 -3.23 -24.13 16.63
N ALA A 292 -3.34 -25.35 17.17
CA ALA A 292 -2.35 -26.41 16.95
C ALA A 292 -2.16 -26.74 15.47
N GLU A 293 -3.25 -26.74 14.69
CA GLU A 293 -3.28 -26.98 13.25
C GLU A 293 -2.75 -25.80 12.41
N VAL A 294 -2.49 -24.64 13.03
CA VAL A 294 -1.70 -23.55 12.43
C VAL A 294 -0.22 -23.81 12.71
N VAL A 295 0.15 -24.03 13.98
CA VAL A 295 1.55 -24.29 14.39
C VAL A 295 2.15 -25.48 13.65
N GLN A 296 1.39 -26.56 13.43
CA GLN A 296 1.83 -27.74 12.68
C GLN A 296 2.22 -27.46 11.21
N LYS A 297 1.72 -26.38 10.60
CA LYS A 297 2.04 -26.00 9.21
C LYS A 297 3.35 -25.21 9.12
N LEU A 298 3.63 -24.37 10.12
CA LEU A 298 4.75 -23.42 10.14
C LEU A 298 6.13 -24.05 9.82
N PRO A 299 6.54 -25.22 10.36
CA PRO A 299 7.82 -25.83 10.01
C PRO A 299 7.99 -26.04 8.49
N SER A 300 6.92 -26.49 7.82
CA SER A 300 6.93 -26.68 6.36
C SER A 300 6.99 -25.35 5.60
N THR A 301 6.31 -24.31 6.09
CA THR A 301 6.38 -22.96 5.50
C THR A 301 7.78 -22.38 5.62
N PHE A 302 8.47 -22.56 6.75
CA PHE A 302 9.82 -22.03 6.96
C PHE A 302 10.88 -22.79 6.15
N ALA A 303 10.82 -24.13 6.12
CA ALA A 303 11.70 -24.95 5.27
C ALA A 303 11.53 -24.61 3.78
N ASN A 304 10.29 -24.44 3.30
CA ASN A 304 9.99 -24.00 1.92
C ASN A 304 10.54 -22.61 1.57
N ASN A 305 10.93 -21.81 2.58
CA ASN A 305 11.55 -20.50 2.39
C ASN A 305 13.06 -20.52 2.66
N SER A 306 13.64 -21.63 3.15
CA SER A 306 15.00 -21.68 3.71
C SER A 306 15.21 -20.57 4.74
N ALA A 307 14.52 -20.72 5.87
CA ALA A 307 14.31 -19.69 6.89
C ALA A 307 14.19 -20.25 8.32
N ASP A 308 14.48 -21.54 8.50
CA ASP A 308 14.21 -22.35 9.70
C ASP A 308 15.36 -22.34 10.74
N ASP A 309 16.47 -21.66 10.46
CA ASP A 309 17.63 -21.55 11.36
C ASP A 309 17.30 -20.82 12.69
N ASP A 310 17.51 -21.48 13.83
CA ASP A 310 17.17 -21.01 15.20
C ASP A 310 15.70 -20.58 15.37
N VAL A 311 14.78 -21.23 14.64
CA VAL A 311 13.33 -21.05 14.79
C VAL A 311 12.72 -22.21 15.58
N GLU A 312 11.80 -21.91 16.49
CA GLU A 312 10.97 -22.90 17.20
C GLU A 312 9.48 -22.55 17.04
N PHE A 313 8.65 -23.57 16.85
CA PHE A 313 7.21 -23.44 16.60
C PHE A 313 6.45 -24.00 17.80
N VAL A 314 5.70 -23.13 18.49
CA VAL A 314 5.13 -23.45 19.81
C VAL A 314 3.64 -23.07 19.85
N GLN A 315 2.77 -23.97 20.29
CA GLN A 315 1.39 -23.62 20.60
C GLN A 315 1.35 -22.83 21.90
N PHE A 316 0.68 -21.68 21.90
CA PHE A 316 0.58 -20.81 23.07
C PHE A 316 -0.80 -20.15 23.13
N ILE A 317 -1.58 -20.47 24.17
CA ILE A 317 -2.85 -19.79 24.44
C ILE A 317 -2.56 -18.56 25.32
N TRP A 318 -3.06 -17.39 24.90
CA TRP A 318 -2.85 -16.15 25.67
C TRP A 318 -3.52 -16.26 27.05
N GLY A 319 -2.73 -16.07 28.10
CA GLY A 319 -3.14 -16.28 29.50
C GLY A 319 -2.50 -17.51 30.16
N GLU A 320 -1.86 -18.39 29.38
CA GLU A 320 -0.97 -19.44 29.91
C GLU A 320 0.43 -18.89 30.28
N GLU A 321 1.33 -19.75 30.76
CA GLU A 321 2.69 -19.36 31.14
C GLU A 321 3.49 -18.89 29.90
N ALA A 322 3.69 -17.57 29.79
CA ALA A 322 4.34 -16.95 28.65
C ALA A 322 5.82 -17.38 28.49
N PRO A 323 6.24 -17.87 27.30
CA PRO A 323 7.65 -18.15 27.01
C PRO A 323 8.56 -16.94 27.25
N ARG A 324 9.85 -17.17 27.54
CA ARG A 324 10.81 -16.07 27.70
C ARG A 324 11.23 -15.50 26.35
N ALA A 325 10.88 -14.24 26.11
CA ALA A 325 11.32 -13.46 24.96
C ALA A 325 11.85 -12.08 25.38
N ASP A 326 12.86 -11.59 24.67
CA ASP A 326 13.38 -10.22 24.78
C ASP A 326 12.45 -9.21 24.09
N ILE A 327 11.84 -9.62 22.98
CA ILE A 327 10.95 -8.83 22.12
C ILE A 327 9.75 -9.69 21.75
N VAL A 328 8.55 -9.10 21.83
CA VAL A 328 7.32 -9.69 21.28
C VAL A 328 6.93 -8.96 19.99
N MET A 329 6.34 -9.68 19.04
CA MET A 329 5.72 -9.17 17.82
C MET A 329 4.31 -9.74 17.69
N GLY A 330 3.44 -9.10 16.93
CA GLY A 330 2.14 -9.66 16.56
C GLY A 330 1.43 -8.80 15.51
N ALA A 331 0.74 -9.44 14.56
CA ALA A 331 0.10 -8.76 13.45
C ALA A 331 -1.37 -9.15 13.30
N ASP A 332 -2.24 -8.15 13.22
CA ASP A 332 -3.71 -8.23 13.13
C ASP A 332 -4.39 -9.02 14.27
N ILE A 333 -3.69 -9.23 15.39
CA ILE A 333 -4.20 -9.84 16.63
C ILE A 333 -5.14 -8.92 17.45
N VAL A 334 -5.39 -7.71 16.96
CA VAL A 334 -6.30 -6.71 17.54
C VAL A 334 -7.58 -6.62 16.68
N TYR A 335 -8.42 -7.66 16.74
CA TYR A 335 -9.57 -7.82 15.82
C TYR A 335 -10.94 -7.92 16.51
N ASP A 336 -11.04 -8.50 17.70
CA ASP A 336 -12.29 -8.70 18.44
C ASP A 336 -12.23 -8.08 19.85
N PRO A 337 -13.29 -7.40 20.33
CA PRO A 337 -13.31 -6.79 21.67
C PRO A 337 -13.03 -7.78 22.82
N SER A 338 -13.43 -9.05 22.69
CA SER A 338 -13.28 -10.06 23.74
C SER A 338 -11.84 -10.50 24.00
N VAL A 339 -10.94 -10.34 23.01
CA VAL A 339 -9.52 -10.74 23.15
C VAL A 339 -8.61 -9.59 23.60
N LEU A 340 -9.08 -8.33 23.61
CA LEU A 340 -8.22 -7.16 23.88
C LEU A 340 -7.60 -7.18 25.28
N GLU A 341 -8.41 -7.45 26.31
CA GLU A 341 -7.91 -7.55 27.69
C GLU A 341 -7.04 -8.81 27.89
N ILE A 342 -7.33 -9.91 27.18
CA ILE A 342 -6.52 -11.14 27.23
C ILE A 342 -5.13 -10.86 26.66
N LEU A 343 -5.06 -10.17 25.51
CA LEU A 343 -3.82 -9.74 24.88
C LEU A 343 -3.05 -8.72 25.76
N ALA A 344 -3.74 -7.73 26.34
CA ALA A 344 -3.11 -6.76 27.23
C ALA A 344 -2.51 -7.41 28.49
N ASN A 345 -3.23 -8.33 29.13
CA ASN A 345 -2.71 -9.11 30.25
C ASN A 345 -1.53 -10.00 29.83
N CYS A 346 -1.59 -10.63 28.66
CA CYS A 346 -0.48 -11.41 28.09
C CYS A 346 0.78 -10.54 27.89
N LEU A 347 0.67 -9.36 27.28
CA LEU A 347 1.77 -8.41 27.12
C LEU A 347 2.33 -7.94 28.48
N ASN A 348 1.47 -7.67 29.47
CA ASN A 348 1.91 -7.38 30.83
C ASN A 348 2.70 -8.55 31.47
N THR A 349 2.32 -9.80 31.22
CA THR A 349 3.08 -10.98 31.67
C THR A 349 4.47 -11.04 31.03
N PHE A 350 4.58 -10.80 29.71
CA PHE A 350 5.87 -10.66 29.02
C PHE A 350 6.72 -9.53 29.64
N PHE A 351 6.15 -8.34 29.87
CA PHE A 351 6.82 -7.20 30.51
C PHE A 351 7.18 -7.43 32.00
N ALA A 352 6.48 -8.33 32.69
CA ALA A 352 6.85 -8.79 34.03
C ALA A 352 8.04 -9.77 33.98
N ASN A 353 8.07 -10.64 32.96
CA ASN A 353 9.11 -11.64 32.74
C ASN A 353 10.42 -11.08 32.13
N GLY A 354 10.45 -9.80 31.76
CA GLY A 354 11.66 -9.07 31.32
C GLY A 354 11.71 -8.72 29.83
N THR A 355 10.62 -8.91 29.08
CA THR A 355 10.51 -8.41 27.70
C THR A 355 10.71 -6.89 27.65
N LYS A 356 11.51 -6.43 26.68
CA LYS A 356 11.95 -5.03 26.53
C LYS A 356 10.89 -4.15 25.86
N LEU A 357 10.22 -4.71 24.84
CA LEU A 357 9.18 -4.06 24.05
C LEU A 357 8.32 -5.11 23.33
N ALA A 358 7.11 -4.73 22.92
CA ALA A 358 6.29 -5.45 21.97
C ALA A 358 6.06 -4.61 20.71
N VAL A 359 6.06 -5.23 19.53
CA VAL A 359 5.76 -4.58 18.24
C VAL A 359 4.43 -5.12 17.72
N ILE A 360 3.38 -4.29 17.76
CA ILE A 360 2.03 -4.68 17.35
C ILE A 360 1.70 -3.98 16.03
N ALA A 361 1.15 -4.74 15.08
CA ALA A 361 0.54 -4.20 13.87
C ALA A 361 -0.94 -4.57 13.82
N ARG A 362 -1.79 -3.64 13.34
CA ARG A 362 -3.24 -3.82 13.23
C ARG A 362 -3.84 -3.03 12.09
N SER A 363 -4.86 -3.57 11.42
CA SER A 363 -5.70 -2.84 10.48
C SER A 363 -6.99 -2.37 11.15
N GLU A 364 -7.46 -1.14 10.88
CA GLU A 364 -8.79 -0.71 11.38
C GLU A 364 -9.91 -1.48 10.67
N ARG A 365 -10.29 -2.62 11.24
CA ARG A 365 -11.46 -3.43 10.84
C ARG A 365 -12.75 -2.86 11.43
N ASN A 366 -12.72 -2.49 12.72
CA ASN A 366 -13.82 -1.85 13.44
C ASN A 366 -13.27 -0.66 14.26
N PRO A 367 -13.76 0.58 14.04
CA PRO A 367 -13.35 1.77 14.82
C PRO A 367 -13.54 1.62 16.33
N GLU A 368 -14.51 0.84 16.79
CA GLU A 368 -14.78 0.63 18.21
C GLU A 368 -13.72 -0.27 18.84
N THR A 369 -13.36 -1.37 18.16
CA THR A 369 -12.22 -2.24 18.56
C THR A 369 -10.91 -1.45 18.60
N THR A 370 -10.66 -0.59 17.60
CA THR A 370 -9.51 0.35 17.61
C THR A 370 -9.53 1.23 18.85
N LYS A 371 -10.62 1.95 19.13
CA LYS A 371 -10.72 2.86 20.28
C LYS A 371 -10.55 2.16 21.61
N MET A 372 -11.12 0.96 21.77
CA MET A 372 -10.96 0.16 22.99
C MET A 372 -9.49 -0.26 23.19
N TRP A 373 -8.82 -0.72 22.13
CA TRP A 373 -7.40 -1.07 22.19
C TRP A 373 -6.50 0.13 22.49
N GLU A 374 -6.78 1.29 21.88
CA GLU A 374 -6.01 2.51 22.11
C GLU A 374 -6.17 3.04 23.55
N ALA A 375 -7.38 3.01 24.11
CA ALA A 375 -7.62 3.34 25.51
C ALA A 375 -6.90 2.38 26.49
N ILE A 376 -6.92 1.07 26.21
CA ILE A 376 -6.15 0.06 26.95
C ILE A 376 -4.65 0.39 26.90
N CYS A 377 -4.11 0.72 25.72
CA CYS A 377 -2.70 1.07 25.55
C CYS A 377 -2.33 2.37 26.28
N GLU A 378 -3.15 3.42 26.18
CA GLU A 378 -2.94 4.69 26.88
C GLU A 378 -2.98 4.51 28.40
N GLN A 379 -3.81 3.60 28.91
CA GLN A 379 -3.86 3.27 30.33
C GLN A 379 -2.62 2.47 30.78
N GLN A 380 -2.28 1.38 30.08
CA GLN A 380 -1.38 0.33 30.58
C GLN A 380 0.08 0.42 30.06
N PHE A 381 0.31 1.02 28.90
CA PHE A 381 1.62 0.97 28.21
C PHE A 381 2.20 2.37 27.93
N GLU A 382 3.51 2.42 27.67
CA GLU A 382 4.11 3.50 26.88
C GLU A 382 3.95 3.10 25.40
N ARG A 383 3.31 3.95 24.60
CA ARG A 383 2.92 3.67 23.21
C ARG A 383 3.64 4.61 22.25
N GLU A 384 4.30 4.04 21.26
CA GLU A 384 5.02 4.75 20.19
C GLU A 384 4.49 4.28 18.83
N VAL A 385 3.74 5.12 18.11
CA VAL A 385 3.33 4.81 16.73
C VAL A 385 4.53 5.01 15.80
N VAL A 386 4.93 3.96 15.09
CA VAL A 386 6.13 3.92 14.24
C VAL A 386 5.80 4.05 12.76
N MET A 387 4.63 3.57 12.34
CA MET A 387 4.18 3.64 10.95
C MET A 387 2.65 3.66 10.90
N VAL A 388 2.10 4.43 9.98
CA VAL A 388 0.68 4.42 9.62
C VAL A 388 0.59 4.41 8.10
N GLU A 389 -0.13 3.45 7.54
CA GLU A 389 -0.27 3.24 6.09
C GLU A 389 -1.75 3.26 5.70
N ASP A 390 -2.09 3.88 4.57
CA ASP A 390 -3.44 3.89 3.99
C ASP A 390 -3.46 2.92 2.78
N PRO A 391 -4.12 1.75 2.88
CA PRO A 391 -4.11 0.74 1.81
C PRO A 391 -4.52 1.27 0.44
N GLU A 392 -5.46 2.23 0.39
CA GLU A 392 -5.98 2.77 -0.87
C GLU A 392 -5.10 3.86 -1.49
N LYS A 393 -4.04 4.30 -0.78
CA LYS A 393 -3.09 5.34 -1.22
C LYS A 393 -1.64 4.91 -1.09
N SER A 394 -1.40 3.61 -0.83
CA SER A 394 -0.08 3.15 -0.44
C SER A 394 0.95 3.31 -1.55
N GLU A 395 2.15 3.74 -1.16
CA GLU A 395 3.30 3.82 -2.07
C GLU A 395 4.30 2.67 -1.89
N LEU A 396 4.01 1.76 -0.95
CA LEU A 396 4.86 0.62 -0.64
C LEU A 396 4.82 -0.43 -1.77
N PRO A 397 5.90 -1.23 -1.95
CA PRO A 397 6.00 -2.17 -3.07
C PRO A 397 5.16 -3.46 -2.88
N CYS A 398 4.41 -3.58 -1.78
CA CYS A 398 3.47 -4.67 -1.51
C CYS A 398 2.03 -4.28 -1.91
N TRP A 399 1.21 -5.27 -2.26
CA TRP A 399 -0.22 -5.07 -2.47
C TRP A 399 -1.00 -5.29 -1.17
N PHE A 400 -1.83 -4.34 -0.79
CA PHE A 400 -2.80 -4.47 0.31
C PHE A 400 -4.21 -4.69 -0.24
N ASP A 401 -5.01 -5.52 0.43
CA ASP A 401 -6.46 -5.56 0.17
C ASP A 401 -7.10 -4.22 0.57
N LYS A 402 -8.17 -3.80 -0.13
CA LYS A 402 -8.89 -2.56 0.21
C LYS A 402 -9.36 -2.56 1.66
N GLY A 403 -9.11 -1.46 2.35
CA GLY A 403 -9.37 -1.33 3.77
C GLY A 403 -8.89 0.02 4.31
N LYS A 404 -9.03 0.19 5.62
CA LYS A 404 -8.62 1.40 6.33
C LYS A 404 -7.16 1.33 6.80
N GLN A 405 -6.73 2.41 7.45
CA GLN A 405 -5.39 2.58 8.00
C GLN A 405 -4.89 1.33 8.74
N ILE A 406 -3.64 1.00 8.44
CA ILE A 406 -2.85 -0.01 9.14
C ILE A 406 -1.85 0.73 10.02
N VAL A 407 -1.77 0.38 11.30
CA VAL A 407 -0.88 1.01 12.28
C VAL A 407 0.15 -0.01 12.75
N VAL A 408 1.43 0.37 12.79
CA VAL A 408 2.50 -0.34 13.51
C VAL A 408 2.90 0.51 14.71
N GLU A 409 2.81 -0.07 15.90
CA GLU A 409 3.07 0.59 17.17
C GLU A 409 3.99 -0.27 18.06
N ILE A 410 4.95 0.37 18.72
CA ILE A 410 5.79 -0.23 19.75
C ILE A 410 5.17 0.08 21.11
N LEU A 411 4.95 -0.97 21.91
CA LEU A 411 4.49 -0.89 23.28
C LEU A 411 5.63 -1.24 24.24
N ARG A 412 5.73 -0.50 25.35
CA ARG A 412 6.64 -0.80 26.46
C ARG A 412 5.89 -0.78 27.78
N ARG A 413 6.48 -1.43 28.78
CA ARG A 413 6.01 -1.35 30.16
C ARG A 413 5.98 0.10 30.64
N LYS A 414 4.78 0.63 30.90
CA LYS A 414 4.60 1.97 31.45
C LYS A 414 5.28 2.06 32.81
N ALA A 415 6.05 3.12 33.04
CA ALA A 415 6.64 3.37 34.34
C ALA A 415 5.52 3.63 35.37
N SER A 416 5.55 2.91 36.50
CA SER A 416 4.61 3.13 37.60
C SER A 416 4.80 4.55 38.15
N SER A 417 3.71 5.33 38.16
CA SER A 417 3.66 6.61 38.87
C SER A 417 4.07 6.40 40.33
N LYS A 418 5.02 7.20 40.81
CA LYS A 418 5.47 7.21 42.21
C LYS A 418 4.64 8.16 43.07
#